data_AF-A0A4R6IHT5-F1
#
_entry.id   AF-A0A4R6IHT5-F1
#
_cell.length_a   1.000
_cell.length_b   1.000
_cell.length_c   1.000
_cell.angle_alpha   90.00
_cell.angle_beta   90.00
_cell.angle_gamma   90.00
#
_symmetry.space_group_name_H-M   'P 1'
#
loop_
_entity.id
_entity.type
_entity.pdbx_description
1 polymer ?
#
loop_
_entity_poly.entity_id
_entity_poly.type
_entity_poly.pdbx_seq_one_letter_code
_entity_poly.pdbx_strand_id
1 'polypeptide(L)'
;MADKNKSQRWYCTYAAQDDGKFLWSLKKAKEEPIGVYQYQRDAVNVFKDLNITATLWFQKEGKFVRTIKTIYTPEGEEKIVIDSDDSDEVQEEAKRKLKERQKAEKSNIPVQIQEPIKTYEKEYRDEQAQRSKVEKKLEKSKASEKTLEMELARLIEENNRMERQLSEKDSDLSKVHSTVHSLEKELEAERSKTQELALQNINNTSEIILIEERNRSKEYEEKLALERKARLAAEREIEEINQTKIIELRESELLNKPNDDEVTARMNSAEAKIRELERRLEAKRKLEKSNRHIGFEDKTSEIILSDIEANYQDDHEAQDEAKRQRELLNNPVLLSSKKHNNELVEKSSEADKVWSENDSKKLDEMADDNVDLVKANPEDEKKLWGLSSRTWLLIAKTFFVLAIIFLVAVIAIAVASGFVA
;
A
#
# COMPACT_ATOMS: atom_id res chain seq x y z
N MET A 1 -28.09 83.02 -42.97
CA MET A 1 -29.57 82.97 -42.81
C MET A 1 -29.89 81.86 -41.83
N ALA A 2 -30.40 82.19 -40.65
CA ALA A 2 -30.76 81.20 -39.65
C ALA A 2 -31.90 80.31 -40.18
N ASP A 3 -31.79 79.02 -39.90
CA ASP A 3 -32.75 77.97 -40.27
C ASP A 3 -34.11 78.30 -39.61
N LYS A 4 -34.99 79.03 -40.31
CA LYS A 4 -36.25 79.61 -39.79
C LYS A 4 -37.19 78.55 -39.19
N ASN A 5 -36.96 77.27 -39.47
CA ASN A 5 -37.82 76.17 -39.06
C ASN A 5 -37.37 75.43 -37.78
N LYS A 6 -36.17 75.68 -37.24
CA LYS A 6 -35.72 75.03 -36.00
C LYS A 6 -36.09 75.86 -34.78
N SER A 7 -37.02 75.33 -33.97
CA SER A 7 -37.41 75.93 -32.69
C SER A 7 -36.20 76.12 -31.78
N GLN A 8 -35.88 77.38 -31.46
CA GLN A 8 -34.75 77.71 -30.60
C GLN A 8 -35.11 77.52 -29.12
N ARG A 9 -34.09 77.26 -28.30
CA ARG A 9 -34.21 77.10 -26.85
C ARG A 9 -33.66 78.33 -26.16
N TRP A 10 -34.45 78.98 -25.32
CA TRP A 10 -34.11 80.21 -24.62
C TRP A 10 -34.38 80.09 -23.12
N TYR A 11 -33.53 80.71 -22.31
CA TYR A 11 -33.65 80.67 -20.86
C TYR A 11 -33.64 82.10 -20.30
N CYS A 12 -34.52 82.37 -19.35
CA CYS A 12 -34.51 83.56 -18.53
C CYS A 12 -34.30 83.15 -17.06
N THR A 13 -33.10 83.35 -16.53
CA THR A 13 -32.73 82.88 -15.19
C THR A 13 -32.68 84.05 -14.21
N TYR A 14 -33.33 83.90 -13.06
CA TYR A 14 -33.22 84.84 -11.94
C TYR A 14 -32.05 84.44 -11.05
N ALA A 15 -31.00 85.24 -11.05
CA ALA A 15 -29.79 85.00 -10.27
C ALA A 15 -29.22 86.32 -9.71
N ALA A 16 -28.45 86.22 -8.63
CA ALA A 16 -27.68 87.34 -8.11
C ALA A 16 -26.54 87.69 -9.08
N GLN A 17 -26.37 88.97 -9.37
CA GLN A 17 -25.21 89.51 -10.08
C GLN A 17 -24.08 89.82 -9.08
N ASP A 18 -22.91 90.16 -9.59
CA ASP A 18 -21.72 90.48 -8.78
C ASP A 18 -21.94 91.67 -7.81
N ASP A 19 -22.93 92.52 -8.08
CA ASP A 19 -23.34 93.64 -7.23
C ASP A 19 -24.37 93.26 -6.14
N GLY A 20 -24.71 91.98 -6.03
CA GLY A 20 -25.69 91.45 -5.07
C GLY A 20 -27.14 91.70 -5.45
N LYS A 21 -27.44 92.33 -6.60
CA LYS A 21 -28.83 92.50 -7.07
C LYS A 21 -29.27 91.26 -7.83
N PHE A 22 -30.51 90.84 -7.58
CA PHE A 22 -31.12 89.74 -8.32
C PHE A 22 -31.81 90.27 -9.58
N LEU A 23 -31.35 89.81 -10.75
CA LEU A 23 -31.88 90.23 -12.03
C LEU A 23 -32.20 89.02 -12.92
N TRP A 24 -33.09 89.22 -13.88
CA TRP A 24 -33.47 88.25 -14.89
C TRP A 24 -32.51 88.31 -16.08
N SER A 25 -31.71 87.27 -16.27
CA SER A 25 -30.77 87.16 -17.39
C SER A 25 -31.42 86.38 -18.55
N LEU A 26 -31.69 87.03 -19.67
CA LEU A 26 -32.21 86.40 -20.89
C LEU A 26 -31.06 85.93 -21.78
N LYS A 27 -31.03 84.64 -22.11
CA LYS A 27 -30.00 84.04 -22.98
C LYS A 27 -30.54 82.95 -23.87
N LYS A 28 -29.92 82.77 -25.03
CA LYS A 28 -30.13 81.60 -25.86
C LYS A 28 -29.34 80.40 -25.29
N ALA A 29 -29.82 79.18 -25.51
CA ALA A 29 -29.16 77.99 -24.99
C ALA A 29 -27.70 77.90 -25.46
N LYS A 30 -26.76 77.79 -24.51
CA LYS A 30 -25.30 77.74 -24.74
C LYS A 30 -24.67 79.03 -25.27
N GLU A 31 -25.38 80.14 -25.21
CA GLU A 31 -24.86 81.46 -25.57
C GLU A 31 -24.85 82.39 -24.36
N GLU A 32 -24.12 83.50 -24.48
CA GLU A 32 -24.05 84.53 -23.44
C GLU A 32 -25.39 85.28 -23.29
N PRO A 33 -25.67 85.87 -22.11
CA PRO A 33 -26.83 86.71 -21.91
C PRO A 33 -26.87 87.88 -22.89
N ILE A 34 -28.01 88.05 -23.56
CA ILE A 34 -28.25 89.18 -24.46
C ILE A 34 -28.72 90.44 -23.70
N GLY A 35 -29.15 90.26 -22.46
CA GLY A 35 -29.60 91.35 -21.61
C GLY A 35 -30.01 90.85 -20.23
N VAL A 36 -29.98 91.78 -19.28
CA VAL A 36 -30.32 91.56 -17.88
C VAL A 36 -31.40 92.56 -17.49
N TYR A 37 -32.47 92.08 -16.86
CA TYR A 37 -33.71 92.84 -16.65
C TYR A 37 -34.14 92.81 -15.19
N GLN A 38 -34.68 93.91 -14.70
CA GLN A 38 -35.20 93.99 -13.34
C GLN A 38 -36.52 93.22 -13.21
N TYR A 39 -37.39 93.29 -14.22
CA TYR A 39 -38.69 92.64 -14.23
C TYR A 39 -38.80 91.57 -15.32
N GLN A 40 -39.53 90.48 -15.03
CA GLN A 40 -39.80 89.43 -16.03
C GLN A 40 -40.45 89.99 -17.30
N ARG A 41 -41.37 90.95 -17.14
CA ARG A 41 -42.11 91.57 -18.25
C ARG A 41 -41.18 92.16 -19.31
N ASP A 42 -40.08 92.77 -18.90
CA ASP A 42 -39.13 93.40 -19.83
C ASP A 42 -38.38 92.34 -20.64
N ALA A 43 -37.95 91.25 -19.98
CA ALA A 43 -37.35 90.10 -20.65
C ALA A 43 -38.33 89.42 -21.63
N VAL A 44 -39.61 89.33 -21.27
CA VAL A 44 -40.67 88.81 -22.15
C VAL A 44 -40.85 89.69 -23.38
N ASN A 45 -40.88 91.01 -23.23
CA ASN A 45 -41.04 91.95 -24.35
C ASN A 45 -39.86 91.85 -25.31
N VAL A 46 -38.63 91.86 -24.80
CA VAL A 46 -37.44 91.69 -25.65
C VAL A 46 -37.47 90.34 -26.37
N PHE A 47 -37.80 89.24 -25.67
CA PHE A 47 -37.93 87.93 -26.30
C PHE A 47 -39.01 87.90 -27.40
N LYS A 48 -40.12 88.61 -27.19
CA LYS A 48 -41.17 88.75 -28.19
C LYS A 48 -40.65 89.50 -29.43
N ASP A 49 -39.84 90.54 -29.26
CA ASP A 49 -39.37 91.37 -30.38
C ASP A 49 -38.31 90.67 -31.25
N LEU A 50 -37.70 89.58 -30.77
CA LEU A 50 -36.69 88.82 -31.52
C LEU A 50 -37.21 88.14 -32.81
N ASN A 51 -38.52 88.07 -33.03
CA ASN A 51 -39.10 87.47 -34.24
C ASN A 51 -38.63 86.04 -34.56
N ILE A 52 -38.50 85.21 -33.52
CA ILE A 52 -38.01 83.81 -33.61
C ILE A 52 -39.03 82.76 -33.15
N THR A 53 -39.06 81.62 -33.84
CA THR A 53 -39.74 80.41 -33.35
C THR A 53 -38.91 79.80 -32.24
N ALA A 54 -39.38 79.88 -30.99
CA ALA A 54 -38.60 79.52 -29.82
C ALA A 54 -39.48 79.15 -28.61
N THR A 55 -38.86 78.45 -27.66
CA THR A 55 -39.40 78.26 -26.32
C THR A 55 -38.50 78.96 -25.32
N LEU A 56 -39.07 79.88 -24.54
CA LEU A 56 -38.43 80.57 -23.44
C LEU A 56 -38.87 79.94 -22.11
N TRP A 57 -37.90 79.46 -21.33
CA TRP A 57 -38.14 78.96 -19.97
C TRP A 57 -37.65 79.96 -18.94
N PHE A 58 -38.53 80.35 -18.01
CA PHE A 58 -38.15 81.13 -16.83
C PHE A 58 -37.72 80.19 -15.71
N GLN A 59 -36.57 80.47 -15.12
CA GLN A 59 -36.01 79.70 -14.02
C GLN A 59 -35.72 80.62 -12.83
N LYS A 60 -36.25 80.28 -11.65
CA LYS A 60 -35.96 80.95 -10.39
C LYS A 60 -35.40 79.92 -9.42
N GLU A 61 -34.20 80.16 -8.88
CA GLU A 61 -33.55 79.27 -7.90
C GLU A 61 -33.49 77.80 -8.36
N GLY A 62 -33.19 77.57 -9.64
CA GLY A 62 -33.10 76.22 -10.19
C GLY A 62 -34.44 75.62 -10.67
N LYS A 63 -35.60 76.18 -10.33
CA LYS A 63 -36.93 75.65 -10.70
C LYS A 63 -37.56 76.41 -11.86
N PHE A 64 -38.27 75.71 -12.76
CA PHE A 64 -39.02 76.32 -13.85
C PHE A 64 -40.32 76.96 -13.33
N VAL A 65 -40.54 78.24 -13.64
CA VAL A 65 -41.68 79.01 -13.10
C VAL A 65 -42.67 79.50 -14.16
N ARG A 66 -42.23 79.66 -15.41
CA ARG A 66 -43.07 80.12 -16.54
C ARG A 66 -42.46 79.64 -17.86
N THR A 67 -43.29 79.35 -18.85
CA THR A 67 -42.83 79.00 -20.19
C THR A 67 -43.58 79.83 -21.23
N ILE A 68 -42.85 80.43 -22.16
CA ILE A 68 -43.42 81.15 -23.30
C ILE A 68 -42.99 80.47 -24.58
N LYS A 69 -43.95 80.08 -25.41
CA LYS A 69 -43.69 79.48 -26.71
C LYS A 69 -44.12 80.44 -27.81
N THR A 70 -43.20 80.81 -28.68
CA THR A 70 -43.47 81.61 -29.88
C THR A 70 -43.34 80.74 -31.12
N ILE A 71 -44.34 80.78 -31.99
CA ILE A 71 -44.33 80.09 -33.27
C ILE A 71 -44.66 81.10 -34.36
N TYR A 72 -43.76 81.25 -35.32
CA TYR A 72 -43.97 82.09 -36.50
C TYR A 72 -44.40 81.24 -37.69
N THR A 73 -45.24 81.82 -38.54
CA THR A 73 -45.56 81.23 -39.84
C THR A 73 -44.31 81.22 -40.74
N PRO A 74 -44.19 80.26 -41.69
CA PRO A 74 -43.08 80.23 -42.65
C PRO A 74 -42.96 81.52 -43.48
N GLU A 75 -44.06 82.24 -43.67
CA GLU A 75 -44.14 83.55 -44.33
C GLU A 75 -43.76 84.73 -43.40
N GLY A 76 -43.68 84.50 -42.09
CA GLY A 76 -43.26 85.50 -41.08
C GLY A 76 -44.36 86.48 -40.64
N GLU A 77 -45.58 86.31 -41.11
CA GLU A 77 -46.67 87.29 -40.97
C GLU A 77 -47.47 87.19 -39.66
N GLU A 78 -47.56 86.00 -39.05
CA GLU A 78 -48.34 85.81 -37.82
C GLU A 78 -47.53 85.09 -36.73
N LYS A 79 -47.63 85.62 -35.51
CA LYS A 79 -46.94 85.14 -34.31
C LYS A 79 -47.96 84.58 -33.33
N ILE A 80 -47.91 83.28 -33.11
CA ILE A 80 -48.67 82.63 -32.03
C ILE A 80 -47.78 82.63 -30.80
N VAL A 81 -48.25 83.27 -29.72
CA VAL A 81 -47.61 83.26 -28.41
C VAL A 81 -48.47 82.45 -27.46
N ILE A 82 -47.87 81.45 -26.82
CA ILE A 82 -48.50 80.67 -25.74
C ILE A 82 -47.69 80.94 -24.49
N ASP A 83 -48.29 81.64 -23.52
CA ASP A 83 -47.69 81.92 -22.23
C ASP A 83 -48.37 81.08 -21.14
N SER A 84 -47.59 80.45 -20.28
CA SER A 84 -48.13 79.66 -19.18
C SER A 84 -48.82 80.50 -18.09
N ASP A 85 -48.55 81.81 -18.06
CA ASP A 85 -49.15 82.74 -17.09
C ASP A 85 -50.45 83.40 -17.60
N ASP A 86 -50.79 83.21 -18.89
CA ASP A 86 -52.06 83.69 -19.45
C ASP A 86 -53.24 82.83 -18.94
N SER A 87 -54.46 83.38 -18.97
CA SER A 87 -55.66 82.63 -18.57
C SER A 87 -55.89 81.40 -19.45
N ASP A 88 -56.55 80.37 -18.90
CA ASP A 88 -56.84 79.11 -19.60
C ASP A 88 -57.57 79.33 -20.95
N GLU A 89 -58.44 80.34 -21.02
CA GLU A 89 -59.16 80.73 -22.25
C GLU A 89 -58.21 81.18 -23.37
N VAL A 90 -57.21 82.01 -23.05
CA VAL A 90 -56.23 82.52 -24.00
C VAL A 90 -55.29 81.40 -24.47
N GLN A 91 -54.92 80.50 -23.56
CA GLN A 91 -54.08 79.34 -23.89
C GLN A 91 -54.79 78.36 -24.83
N GLU A 92 -56.08 78.08 -24.60
CA GLU A 92 -56.86 77.19 -25.46
C GLU A 92 -57.13 77.80 -26.84
N GLU A 93 -57.38 79.11 -26.93
CA GLU A 93 -57.52 79.79 -28.23
C GLU A 93 -56.23 79.70 -29.06
N ALA A 94 -55.07 79.94 -28.43
CA ALA A 94 -53.77 79.82 -29.09
C ALA A 94 -53.46 78.38 -29.54
N LYS A 95 -53.82 77.37 -28.72
CA LYS A 95 -53.71 75.95 -29.09
C LYS A 95 -54.65 75.57 -30.24
N ARG A 96 -55.87 76.13 -30.28
CA ARG A 96 -56.83 75.90 -31.38
C ARG A 96 -56.28 76.42 -32.70
N LYS A 97 -55.78 77.66 -32.74
CA LYS A 97 -55.12 78.26 -33.92
C LYS A 97 -53.93 77.42 -34.41
N LEU A 98 -53.16 76.82 -33.50
CA LEU A 98 -52.06 75.92 -33.84
C LEU A 98 -52.54 74.62 -34.52
N LYS A 99 -53.57 73.97 -33.96
CA LYS A 99 -54.10 72.69 -34.49
C LYS A 99 -54.75 72.85 -35.87
N GLU A 100 -55.52 73.92 -36.07
CA GLU A 100 -56.16 74.21 -37.37
C GLU A 100 -55.12 74.39 -38.47
N ARG A 101 -54.00 75.09 -38.19
CA ARG A 101 -52.91 75.26 -39.16
C ARG A 101 -52.10 73.99 -39.43
N GLN A 102 -51.79 73.18 -38.41
CA GLN A 102 -51.13 71.88 -38.62
C GLN A 102 -51.95 70.94 -39.52
N LYS A 103 -53.28 71.06 -39.46
CA LYS A 103 -54.18 70.31 -40.34
C LYS A 103 -54.13 70.82 -41.79
N ALA A 104 -54.04 72.14 -41.99
CA ALA A 104 -53.90 72.76 -43.31
C ALA A 104 -52.54 72.46 -43.98
N GLU A 105 -51.46 72.37 -43.19
CA GLU A 105 -50.11 72.07 -43.69
C GLU A 105 -49.99 70.60 -44.15
N LYS A 106 -50.62 69.66 -43.42
CA LYS A 106 -50.67 68.24 -43.81
C LYS A 106 -51.47 67.97 -45.08
N SER A 107 -52.44 68.81 -45.42
CA SER A 107 -53.24 68.67 -46.66
C SER A 107 -52.52 69.16 -47.92
N ASN A 108 -51.33 69.77 -47.81
CA ASN A 108 -50.62 70.40 -48.93
C ASN A 108 -49.44 69.56 -49.47
N ILE A 109 -49.30 68.30 -49.07
CA ILE A 109 -48.27 67.38 -49.59
C ILE A 109 -48.88 66.52 -50.72
N PRO A 110 -48.35 66.56 -51.96
CA PRO A 110 -48.93 65.86 -53.10
C PRO A 110 -48.92 64.32 -52.93
N VAL A 111 -50.04 63.70 -53.30
CA VAL A 111 -50.43 62.29 -53.04
C VAL A 111 -49.47 61.23 -53.61
N GLN A 112 -48.62 61.56 -54.58
CA GLN A 112 -47.72 60.60 -55.25
C GLN A 112 -46.52 60.09 -54.43
N ILE A 113 -46.28 60.60 -53.21
CA ILE A 113 -45.13 60.19 -52.36
C ILE A 113 -45.58 59.42 -51.08
N GLN A 114 -46.89 59.35 -50.77
CA GLN A 114 -47.35 58.79 -49.49
C GLN A 114 -47.30 57.25 -49.38
N GLU A 115 -47.47 56.53 -50.48
CA GLU A 115 -47.45 55.06 -50.47
C GLU A 115 -46.04 54.47 -50.25
N PRO A 116 -44.97 54.91 -50.94
CA PRO A 116 -43.63 54.37 -50.68
C PRO A 116 -43.11 54.68 -49.26
N ILE A 117 -43.52 55.82 -48.66
CA ILE A 117 -43.15 56.16 -47.28
C ILE A 117 -43.77 55.19 -46.26
N LYS A 118 -45.04 54.81 -46.43
CA LYS A 118 -45.72 53.86 -45.53
C LYS A 118 -45.13 52.46 -45.60
N THR A 119 -44.72 52.03 -46.79
CA THR A 119 -44.04 50.74 -46.99
C THR A 119 -42.67 50.73 -46.31
N TYR A 120 -41.88 51.80 -46.49
CA TYR A 120 -40.58 51.97 -45.82
C TYR A 120 -40.70 52.01 -44.29
N GLU A 121 -41.71 52.68 -43.74
CA GLU A 121 -41.94 52.72 -42.29
C GLU A 121 -42.29 51.34 -41.72
N LYS A 122 -43.02 50.51 -42.48
CA LYS A 122 -43.36 49.15 -42.06
C LYS A 122 -42.14 48.25 -42.08
N GLU A 123 -41.36 48.27 -43.15
CA GLU A 123 -40.08 47.53 -43.25
C GLU A 123 -39.11 47.95 -42.13
N TYR A 124 -38.99 49.24 -41.85
CA TYR A 124 -38.16 49.74 -40.76
C TYR A 124 -38.62 49.24 -39.38
N ARG A 125 -39.93 49.16 -39.13
CA ARG A 125 -40.46 48.58 -37.88
C ARG A 125 -40.22 47.08 -37.80
N ASP A 126 -40.39 46.36 -38.91
CA ASP A 126 -40.15 44.91 -38.96
C ASP A 126 -38.66 44.59 -38.76
N GLU A 127 -37.75 45.37 -39.34
CA GLU A 127 -36.30 45.29 -39.08
C GLU A 127 -35.94 45.61 -37.63
N GLN A 128 -36.50 46.68 -37.05
CA GLN A 128 -36.34 47.01 -35.62
C GLN A 128 -36.81 45.86 -34.72
N ALA A 129 -37.96 45.25 -35.04
CA ALA A 129 -38.49 44.12 -34.30
C ALA A 129 -37.59 42.86 -34.43
N GLN A 130 -37.04 42.59 -35.62
CA GLN A 130 -36.09 41.49 -35.82
C GLN A 130 -34.78 41.73 -35.07
N ARG A 131 -34.21 42.94 -35.14
CA ARG A 131 -33.01 43.32 -34.36
C ARG A 131 -33.24 43.14 -32.87
N SER A 132 -34.37 43.60 -32.34
CA SER A 132 -34.73 43.38 -30.93
C SER A 132 -34.85 41.90 -30.57
N LYS A 133 -35.38 41.04 -31.47
CA LYS A 133 -35.43 39.58 -31.23
C LYS A 133 -34.04 38.95 -31.22
N VAL A 134 -33.14 39.36 -32.13
CA VAL A 134 -31.76 38.85 -32.17
C VAL A 134 -30.98 39.29 -30.94
N GLU A 135 -31.13 40.56 -30.52
CA GLU A 135 -30.49 41.09 -29.32
C GLU A 135 -30.91 40.33 -28.06
N LYS A 136 -32.21 40.06 -27.88
CA LYS A 136 -32.70 39.22 -26.78
C LYS A 136 -32.14 37.80 -26.79
N LYS A 137 -31.98 37.19 -27.98
CA LYS A 137 -31.35 35.86 -28.12
C LYS A 137 -29.87 35.91 -27.78
N LEU A 138 -29.17 36.97 -28.20
CA LEU A 138 -27.76 37.19 -27.91
C LEU A 138 -27.53 37.38 -26.40
N GLU A 139 -28.36 38.18 -25.72
CA GLU A 139 -28.31 38.33 -24.27
C GLU A 139 -28.56 37.01 -23.55
N LYS A 140 -29.56 36.22 -23.99
CA LYS A 140 -29.81 34.88 -23.44
C LYS A 140 -28.61 33.95 -23.65
N SER A 141 -27.97 33.99 -24.81
CA SER A 141 -26.78 33.20 -25.12
C SER A 141 -25.58 33.59 -24.26
N LYS A 142 -25.35 34.89 -24.07
CA LYS A 142 -24.28 35.40 -23.19
C LYS A 142 -24.53 35.04 -21.73
N ALA A 143 -25.79 35.09 -21.28
CA ALA A 143 -26.15 34.63 -19.95
C ALA A 143 -25.88 33.14 -19.77
N SER A 144 -26.22 32.30 -20.76
CA SER A 144 -25.92 30.86 -20.71
C SER A 144 -24.41 30.56 -20.79
N GLU A 145 -23.66 31.32 -21.57
CA GLU A 145 -22.19 31.20 -21.66
C GLU A 145 -21.55 31.50 -20.30
N LYS A 146 -21.95 32.62 -19.66
CA LYS A 146 -21.48 32.98 -18.32
C LYS A 146 -21.82 31.92 -17.27
N THR A 147 -22.99 31.28 -17.36
CA THR A 147 -23.34 30.18 -16.44
C THR A 147 -22.46 28.95 -16.65
N LEU A 148 -22.15 28.61 -17.89
CA LEU A 148 -21.25 27.49 -18.22
C LEU A 148 -19.81 27.78 -17.79
N GLU A 149 -19.33 29.00 -17.97
CA GLU A 149 -18.01 29.43 -17.48
C GLU A 149 -17.90 29.31 -15.96
N MET A 150 -18.94 29.72 -15.23
CA MET A 150 -18.98 29.61 -13.77
C MET A 150 -19.02 28.15 -13.31
N GLU A 151 -19.76 27.29 -14.01
CA GLU A 151 -19.80 25.86 -13.73
C GLU A 151 -18.46 25.16 -14.03
N LEU A 152 -17.82 25.52 -15.15
CA LEU A 152 -16.48 25.04 -15.49
C LEU A 152 -15.45 25.44 -14.43
N ALA A 153 -15.47 26.70 -13.97
CA ALA A 153 -14.60 27.17 -12.90
C ALA A 153 -14.83 26.39 -11.59
N ARG A 154 -16.09 26.10 -11.25
CA ARG A 154 -16.44 25.28 -10.07
C ARG A 154 -15.89 23.85 -10.18
N LEU A 155 -16.02 23.23 -11.35
CA LEU A 155 -15.51 21.87 -11.59
C LEU A 155 -13.98 21.82 -11.54
N ILE A 156 -13.29 22.85 -12.06
CA ILE A 156 -11.83 22.95 -11.94
C ILE A 156 -11.42 23.05 -10.47
N GLU A 157 -12.11 23.86 -9.67
CA GLU A 157 -11.82 23.97 -8.24
C GLU A 157 -12.08 22.66 -7.49
N GLU A 158 -13.16 21.95 -7.82
CA GLU A 158 -13.49 20.64 -7.26
C GLU A 158 -12.44 19.59 -7.64
N ASN A 159 -11.97 19.57 -8.89
CA ASN A 159 -10.90 18.67 -9.32
C ASN A 159 -9.58 18.96 -8.60
N ASN A 160 -9.19 20.24 -8.49
CA ASN A 160 -8.00 20.64 -7.75
C ASN A 160 -8.07 20.24 -6.26
N ARG A 161 -9.27 20.29 -5.66
CA ARG A 161 -9.49 19.81 -4.29
C ARG A 161 -9.31 18.29 -4.19
N MET A 162 -9.85 17.53 -5.13
CA MET A 162 -9.68 16.07 -5.16
C MET A 162 -8.22 15.66 -5.36
N GLU A 163 -7.48 16.33 -6.24
CA GLU A 163 -6.05 16.08 -6.46
C GLU A 163 -5.22 16.31 -5.18
N ARG A 164 -5.52 17.37 -4.42
CA ARG A 164 -4.88 17.59 -3.10
C ARG A 164 -5.18 16.47 -2.11
N GLN A 165 -6.42 15.99 -2.07
CA GLN A 165 -6.81 14.87 -1.19
C GLN A 165 -6.13 13.56 -1.60
N LEU A 166 -5.95 13.30 -2.89
CA LEU A 166 -5.20 12.14 -3.37
C LEU A 166 -3.73 12.24 -2.97
N SER A 167 -3.11 13.41 -3.15
CA SER A 167 -1.72 13.64 -2.74
C SER A 167 -1.50 13.47 -1.23
N GLU A 168 -2.45 13.92 -0.40
CA GLU A 168 -2.41 13.71 1.05
C GLU A 168 -2.51 12.22 1.41
N LYS A 169 -3.44 11.49 0.77
CA LYS A 169 -3.58 10.03 0.96
C LYS A 169 -2.34 9.27 0.54
N ASP A 170 -1.68 9.66 -0.55
CA ASP A 170 -0.43 9.02 -0.99
C ASP A 170 0.70 9.27 0.01
N SER A 171 0.77 10.47 0.60
CA SER A 171 1.72 10.78 1.68
C SER A 171 1.47 9.92 2.92
N ASP A 172 0.21 9.77 3.33
CA ASP A 172 -0.13 8.94 4.48
C ASP A 172 0.09 7.45 4.22
N LEU A 173 -0.19 6.98 3.00
CA LEU A 173 0.11 5.61 2.59
C LEU A 173 1.62 5.33 2.59
N SER A 174 2.44 6.30 2.18
CA SER A 174 3.90 6.22 2.30
C SER A 174 4.37 6.12 3.76
N LYS A 175 3.77 6.88 4.68
CA LYS A 175 4.06 6.77 6.13
C LYS A 175 3.63 5.42 6.69
N VAL A 176 2.48 4.90 6.29
CA VAL A 176 2.03 3.56 6.70
C VAL A 176 3.03 2.51 6.20
N HIS A 177 3.45 2.55 4.94
CA HIS A 177 4.44 1.63 4.40
C HIS A 177 5.78 1.68 5.15
N SER A 178 6.26 2.86 5.53
CA SER A 178 7.50 2.96 6.32
C SER A 178 7.36 2.37 7.73
N THR A 179 6.22 2.59 8.39
CA THR A 179 5.94 1.96 9.70
C THR A 179 5.80 0.45 9.61
N VAL A 180 5.11 -0.07 8.60
CA VAL A 180 4.98 -1.52 8.36
C VAL A 180 6.36 -2.14 8.13
N HIS A 181 7.20 -1.51 7.30
CA HIS A 181 8.53 -2.03 7.04
C HIS A 181 9.42 -2.04 8.29
N SER A 182 9.30 -1.04 9.18
CA SER A 182 9.99 -1.02 10.47
C SER A 182 9.53 -2.18 11.37
N LEU A 183 8.22 -2.41 11.47
CA LEU A 183 7.65 -3.49 12.27
C LEU A 183 8.01 -4.88 11.73
N GLU A 184 8.05 -5.06 10.41
CA GLU A 184 8.51 -6.31 9.79
C GLU A 184 9.97 -6.60 10.15
N LYS A 185 10.82 -5.58 10.16
CA LYS A 185 12.23 -5.71 10.55
C LYS A 185 12.39 -6.08 12.03
N GLU A 186 11.58 -5.48 12.91
CA GLU A 186 11.57 -5.82 14.34
C GLU A 186 11.07 -7.25 14.57
N LEU A 187 10.00 -7.67 13.87
CA LEU A 187 9.46 -9.02 13.96
C LEU A 187 10.48 -10.08 13.49
N GLU A 188 11.21 -9.80 12.40
CA GLU A 188 12.24 -10.71 11.89
C GLU A 188 13.42 -10.84 12.87
N ALA A 189 13.83 -9.73 13.51
CA ALA A 189 14.86 -9.76 14.53
C ALA A 189 14.46 -10.60 15.76
N GLU A 190 13.21 -10.48 16.23
CA GLU A 190 12.68 -11.30 17.32
C GLU A 190 12.57 -12.79 16.93
N ARG A 191 12.18 -13.10 15.69
CA ARG A 191 12.17 -14.47 15.17
C ARG A 191 13.57 -15.08 15.14
N SER A 192 14.56 -14.33 14.67
CA SER A 192 15.95 -14.79 14.64
C SER A 192 16.47 -15.07 16.06
N LYS A 193 16.21 -14.17 17.01
CA LYS A 193 16.61 -14.33 18.41
C LYS A 193 15.96 -15.54 19.09
N THR A 194 14.67 -15.77 18.85
CA THR A 194 13.96 -16.94 19.38
C THR A 194 14.44 -18.26 18.77
N GLN A 195 14.77 -18.26 17.48
CA GLN A 195 15.38 -19.42 16.81
C GLN A 195 16.78 -19.73 17.36
N GLU A 196 17.61 -18.71 17.60
CA GLU A 196 18.94 -18.89 18.18
C GLU A 196 18.86 -19.49 19.61
N LEU A 197 17.96 -18.96 20.45
CA LEU A 197 17.69 -19.52 21.78
C LEU A 197 17.24 -20.98 21.73
N ALA A 198 16.39 -21.34 20.78
CA ALA A 198 15.93 -22.72 20.61
C ALA A 198 17.09 -23.66 20.22
N LEU A 199 17.95 -23.24 19.30
CA LEU A 199 19.13 -24.00 18.89
C LEU A 199 20.12 -24.17 20.05
N GLN A 200 20.34 -23.12 20.84
CA GLN A 200 21.20 -23.19 22.03
C GLN A 200 20.65 -24.19 23.05
N ASN A 201 19.34 -24.18 23.30
CA ASN A 201 18.70 -25.13 24.21
C ASN A 201 18.81 -26.59 23.71
N ILE A 202 18.65 -26.82 22.40
CA ILE A 202 18.83 -28.15 21.78
C ILE A 202 20.27 -28.62 21.94
N ASN A 203 21.26 -27.75 21.70
CA ASN A 203 22.67 -28.09 21.86
C ASN A 203 23.00 -28.44 23.32
N ASN A 204 22.57 -27.62 24.28
CA ASN A 204 22.79 -27.90 25.70
C ASN A 204 22.15 -29.21 26.13
N THR A 205 20.95 -29.51 25.64
CA THR A 205 20.24 -30.77 25.94
C THR A 205 20.97 -31.98 25.35
N SER A 206 21.42 -31.86 24.09
CA SER A 206 22.20 -32.90 23.43
C SER A 206 23.51 -33.19 24.16
N GLU A 207 24.20 -32.16 24.65
CA GLU A 207 25.45 -32.32 25.42
C GLU A 207 25.21 -33.05 26.74
N ILE A 208 24.12 -32.74 27.45
CA ILE A 208 23.73 -33.44 28.69
C ILE A 208 23.47 -34.92 28.41
N ILE A 209 22.72 -35.24 27.34
CA ILE A 209 22.41 -36.63 26.96
C ILE A 209 23.71 -37.39 26.65
N LEU A 210 24.63 -36.82 25.88
CA LEU A 210 25.90 -37.45 25.54
C LEU A 210 26.78 -37.70 26.78
N ILE A 211 26.79 -36.77 27.73
CA ILE A 211 27.52 -36.96 29.00
C ILE A 211 26.90 -38.11 29.79
N GLU A 212 25.57 -38.17 29.88
CA GLU A 212 24.86 -39.21 30.61
C GLU A 212 25.09 -40.60 29.98
N GLU A 213 25.02 -40.72 28.66
CA GLU A 213 25.32 -41.96 27.94
C GLU A 213 26.77 -42.40 28.13
N ARG A 214 27.72 -41.46 28.08
CA ARG A 214 29.14 -41.76 28.33
C ARG A 214 29.37 -42.28 29.74
N ASN A 215 28.67 -41.73 30.74
CA ASN A 215 28.77 -42.19 32.12
C ASN A 215 28.16 -43.57 32.30
N ARG A 216 26.98 -43.83 31.72
CA ARG A 216 26.37 -45.17 31.72
C ARG A 216 27.29 -46.20 31.07
N SER A 217 27.90 -45.86 29.93
CA SER A 217 28.85 -46.75 29.24
C SER A 217 30.04 -47.13 30.14
N LYS A 218 30.65 -46.15 30.82
CA LYS A 218 31.73 -46.40 31.78
C LYS A 218 31.31 -47.32 32.93
N GLU A 219 30.12 -47.10 33.50
CA GLU A 219 29.60 -47.97 34.56
C GLU A 219 29.41 -49.42 34.08
N TYR A 220 28.96 -49.62 32.83
CA TYR A 220 28.86 -50.96 32.25
C TYR A 220 30.23 -51.61 32.03
N GLU A 221 31.22 -50.86 31.53
CA GLU A 221 32.59 -51.34 31.36
C GLU A 221 33.22 -51.75 32.69
N GLU A 222 33.05 -50.95 33.75
CA GLU A 222 33.54 -51.26 35.09
C GLU A 222 32.89 -52.52 35.67
N LYS A 223 31.57 -52.69 35.51
CA LYS A 223 30.86 -53.91 35.92
C LYS A 223 31.39 -55.13 35.19
N LEU A 224 31.57 -55.05 33.88
CA LEU A 224 32.10 -56.14 33.06
C LEU A 224 33.54 -56.49 33.44
N ALA A 225 34.36 -55.48 33.77
CA ALA A 225 35.73 -55.69 34.23
C ALA A 225 35.78 -56.42 35.58
N LEU A 226 34.89 -56.06 36.52
CA LEU A 226 34.76 -56.75 37.81
C LEU A 226 34.33 -58.21 37.64
N GLU A 227 33.36 -58.48 36.77
CA GLU A 227 32.89 -59.83 36.48
C GLU A 227 34.00 -60.70 35.87
N ARG A 228 34.75 -60.17 34.89
CA ARG A 228 35.92 -60.85 34.32
C ARG A 228 36.98 -61.16 35.37
N LYS A 229 37.23 -60.23 36.28
CA LYS A 229 38.19 -60.42 37.39
C LYS A 229 37.72 -61.51 38.36
N ALA A 230 36.43 -61.54 38.71
CA ALA A 230 35.85 -62.57 39.56
C ALA A 230 35.95 -63.96 38.90
N ARG A 231 35.70 -64.06 37.59
CA ARG A 231 35.85 -65.30 36.82
C ARG A 231 37.28 -65.83 36.86
N LEU A 232 38.26 -64.97 36.57
CA LEU A 232 39.68 -65.34 36.61
C LEU A 232 40.14 -65.75 38.02
N ALA A 233 39.59 -65.14 39.08
CA ALA A 233 39.88 -65.53 40.44
C ALA A 233 39.34 -66.94 40.76
N ALA A 234 38.10 -67.25 40.34
CA ALA A 234 37.51 -68.58 40.51
C ALA A 234 38.28 -69.66 39.72
N GLU A 235 38.69 -69.37 38.48
CA GLU A 235 39.52 -70.29 37.68
C GLU A 235 40.88 -70.58 38.35
N ARG A 236 41.51 -69.57 38.97
CA ARG A 236 42.74 -69.78 39.75
C ARG A 236 42.52 -70.62 41.00
N GLU A 237 41.42 -70.42 41.72
CA GLU A 237 41.11 -71.22 42.91
C GLU A 237 40.96 -72.72 42.55
N ILE A 238 40.32 -73.02 41.42
CA ILE A 238 40.22 -74.41 40.92
C ILE A 238 41.61 -74.97 40.62
N GLU A 239 42.47 -74.21 39.95
CA GLU A 239 43.83 -74.63 39.61
C GLU A 239 44.68 -74.87 40.86
N GLU A 240 44.59 -74.00 41.87
CA GLU A 240 45.27 -74.18 43.15
C GLU A 240 44.82 -75.45 43.87
N ILE A 241 43.51 -75.72 43.94
CA ILE A 241 42.97 -76.94 44.55
C ILE A 241 43.43 -78.19 43.78
N ASN A 242 43.49 -78.12 42.44
CA ASN A 242 44.00 -79.22 41.62
C ASN A 242 45.49 -79.48 41.87
N GLN A 243 46.30 -78.43 41.99
CA GLN A 243 47.72 -78.55 42.30
C GLN A 243 47.95 -79.13 43.70
N THR A 244 47.21 -78.68 44.71
CA THR A 244 47.30 -79.26 46.07
C THR A 244 46.92 -80.74 46.06
N LYS A 245 45.88 -81.13 45.31
CA LYS A 245 45.47 -82.52 45.15
C LYS A 245 46.57 -83.38 44.52
N ILE A 246 47.26 -82.88 43.49
CA ILE A 246 48.38 -83.58 42.84
C ILE A 246 49.56 -83.76 43.80
N ILE A 247 49.86 -82.76 44.62
CA ILE A 247 50.93 -82.82 45.63
C ILE A 247 50.59 -83.86 46.70
N GLU A 248 49.38 -83.81 47.29
CA GLU A 248 48.91 -84.76 48.30
C GLU A 248 48.91 -86.21 47.77
N LEU A 249 48.49 -86.41 46.52
CA LEU A 249 48.58 -87.71 45.84
C LEU A 249 50.03 -88.21 45.74
N ARG A 250 50.96 -87.36 45.27
CA ARG A 250 52.39 -87.72 45.17
C ARG A 250 53.02 -88.00 46.54
N GLU A 251 52.68 -87.23 47.57
CA GLU A 251 53.17 -87.45 48.94
C GLU A 251 52.66 -88.78 49.51
N SER A 252 51.39 -89.11 49.28
CA SER A 252 50.80 -90.39 49.69
C SER A 252 51.46 -91.59 49.01
N GLU A 253 51.81 -91.47 47.72
CA GLU A 253 52.53 -92.50 46.95
C GLU A 253 53.97 -92.69 47.45
N LEU A 254 54.68 -91.61 47.78
CA LEU A 254 56.07 -91.65 48.23
C LEU A 254 56.25 -92.23 49.65
N LEU A 255 55.25 -92.08 50.52
CA LEU A 255 55.32 -92.51 51.92
C LEU A 255 54.91 -93.97 52.16
N ASN A 256 54.41 -94.69 51.13
CA ASN A 256 53.97 -96.08 51.21
C ASN A 256 53.04 -96.35 52.43
N LYS A 257 52.31 -95.32 52.87
CA LYS A 257 51.34 -95.40 53.95
C LYS A 257 50.03 -95.95 53.34
N PRO A 258 49.38 -96.94 53.96
CA PRO A 258 48.02 -97.30 53.56
C PRO A 258 47.17 -96.02 53.64
N ASN A 259 46.36 -95.77 52.61
CA ASN A 259 45.45 -94.63 52.53
C ASN A 259 44.76 -94.39 53.88
N ASP A 260 45.23 -93.41 54.64
CA ASP A 260 44.56 -93.01 55.89
C ASP A 260 43.18 -92.46 55.52
N ASP A 261 42.15 -92.86 56.25
CA ASP A 261 40.76 -92.42 56.04
C ASP A 261 40.63 -90.88 56.02
N GLU A 262 41.57 -90.17 56.67
CA GLU A 262 41.63 -88.71 56.67
C GLU A 262 42.09 -88.11 55.32
N VAL A 263 43.06 -88.72 54.64
CA VAL A 263 43.54 -88.26 53.31
C VAL A 263 42.45 -88.47 52.27
N THR A 264 41.77 -89.62 52.31
CA THR A 264 40.64 -89.90 51.41
C THR A 264 39.44 -88.98 51.69
N ALA A 265 39.16 -88.64 52.95
CA ALA A 265 38.14 -87.65 53.30
C ALA A 265 38.49 -86.23 52.79
N ARG A 266 39.75 -85.80 52.91
CA ARG A 266 40.20 -84.50 52.39
C ARG A 266 40.16 -84.45 50.86
N MET A 267 40.57 -85.52 50.19
CA MET A 267 40.44 -85.63 48.72
C MET A 267 39.00 -85.61 48.25
N ASN A 268 38.10 -86.34 48.93
CA ASN A 268 36.67 -86.33 48.61
C ASN A 268 36.05 -84.95 48.85
N SER A 269 36.46 -84.24 49.91
CA SER A 269 36.04 -82.86 50.18
C SER A 269 36.57 -81.87 49.14
N ALA A 270 37.83 -82.01 48.70
CA ALA A 270 38.43 -81.18 47.66
C ALA A 270 37.76 -81.43 46.30
N GLU A 271 37.47 -82.68 45.96
CA GLU A 271 36.71 -83.03 44.75
C GLU A 271 35.28 -82.50 44.78
N ALA A 272 34.61 -82.55 45.94
CA ALA A 272 33.28 -81.96 46.08
C ALA A 272 33.34 -80.44 45.84
N LYS A 273 34.36 -79.76 46.37
CA LYS A 273 34.57 -78.32 46.18
C LYS A 273 34.89 -77.97 44.72
N ILE A 274 35.73 -78.76 44.02
CA ILE A 274 36.00 -78.59 42.59
C ILE A 274 34.71 -78.75 41.77
N ARG A 275 33.94 -79.82 42.01
CA ARG A 275 32.68 -80.06 41.30
C ARG A 275 31.63 -78.98 41.55
N GLU A 276 31.66 -78.33 42.73
CA GLU A 276 30.80 -77.19 43.02
C GLU A 276 31.25 -75.94 42.25
N LEU A 277 32.55 -75.62 42.27
CA LEU A 277 33.10 -74.47 41.54
C LEU A 277 32.95 -74.62 40.01
N GLU A 278 33.18 -75.81 39.46
CA GLU A 278 32.96 -76.11 38.05
C GLU A 278 31.49 -75.96 37.65
N ARG A 279 30.55 -76.43 38.50
CA ARG A 279 29.12 -76.22 38.28
C ARG A 279 28.76 -74.73 38.26
N ARG A 280 29.29 -73.95 39.20
CA ARG A 280 29.06 -72.48 39.21
C ARG A 280 29.63 -71.80 37.96
N LEU A 281 30.83 -72.17 37.52
CA LEU A 281 31.41 -71.63 36.28
C LEU A 281 30.61 -72.02 35.04
N GLU A 282 30.10 -73.24 34.98
CA GLU A 282 29.26 -73.70 33.87
C GLU A 282 27.93 -72.94 33.82
N ALA A 283 27.28 -72.75 34.98
CA ALA A 283 26.07 -71.92 35.09
C ALA A 283 26.32 -70.50 34.57
N LYS A 284 27.45 -69.87 34.98
CA LYS A 284 27.84 -68.54 34.49
C LYS A 284 28.13 -68.51 32.98
N ARG A 285 28.80 -69.53 32.43
CA ARG A 285 29.02 -69.64 30.98
C ARG A 285 27.72 -69.79 30.21
N LYS A 286 26.77 -70.56 30.75
CA LYS A 286 25.42 -70.71 30.18
C LYS A 286 24.66 -69.39 30.23
N LEU A 287 24.71 -68.65 31.35
CA LEU A 287 24.12 -67.32 31.47
C LEU A 287 24.73 -66.32 30.47
N GLU A 288 26.05 -66.32 30.29
CA GLU A 288 26.73 -65.46 29.31
C GLU A 288 26.36 -65.85 27.87
N LYS A 289 26.19 -67.14 27.61
CA LYS A 289 25.70 -67.62 26.31
C LYS A 289 24.25 -67.16 26.09
N SER A 290 23.37 -67.32 27.07
CA SER A 290 21.99 -66.83 27.00
C SER A 290 21.95 -65.33 26.72
N ASN A 291 22.71 -64.52 27.47
CA ASN A 291 22.71 -63.06 27.33
C ASN A 291 23.16 -62.59 25.93
N ARG A 292 24.02 -63.36 25.24
CA ARG A 292 24.39 -63.11 23.83
C ARG A 292 23.26 -63.40 22.84
N HIS A 293 22.36 -64.33 23.16
CA HIS A 293 21.24 -64.73 22.31
C HIS A 293 19.97 -63.91 22.59
N ILE A 294 19.89 -63.22 23.75
CA ILE A 294 18.79 -62.32 24.10
C ILE A 294 18.74 -61.15 23.10
N GLY A 295 17.73 -61.16 22.23
CA GLY A 295 17.52 -60.17 21.17
C GLY A 295 17.64 -60.73 19.74
N PHE A 296 18.32 -61.86 19.54
CA PHE A 296 18.50 -62.50 18.22
C PHE A 296 17.76 -63.85 18.11
N GLU A 297 17.82 -64.66 19.17
CA GLU A 297 17.18 -65.99 19.22
C GLU A 297 16.53 -66.20 20.60
N ASP A 298 15.35 -65.61 20.78
CA ASP A 298 14.64 -65.60 22.05
C ASP A 298 14.37 -67.03 22.58
N LYS A 299 14.12 -68.00 21.68
CA LYS A 299 13.93 -69.41 22.04
C LYS A 299 15.19 -70.09 22.56
N THR A 300 16.36 -69.80 21.99
CA THR A 300 17.64 -70.37 22.43
C THR A 300 17.97 -69.88 23.83
N SER A 301 17.73 -68.59 24.10
CA SER A 301 17.91 -67.98 25.41
C SER A 301 16.96 -68.57 26.45
N GLU A 302 15.67 -68.74 26.10
CA GLU A 302 14.68 -69.34 26.99
C GLU A 302 15.00 -70.80 27.36
N ILE A 303 15.51 -71.59 26.41
CA ILE A 303 15.97 -72.97 26.66
C ILE A 303 17.15 -72.96 27.64
N ILE A 304 18.13 -72.08 27.44
CA ILE A 304 19.30 -71.98 28.31
C ILE A 304 18.90 -71.53 29.72
N LEU A 305 18.02 -70.53 29.85
CA LEU A 305 17.51 -70.06 31.15
C LEU A 305 16.72 -71.14 31.88
N SER A 306 15.90 -71.91 31.16
CA SER A 306 15.15 -73.03 31.74
C SER A 306 16.07 -74.19 32.19
N ASP A 307 17.15 -74.46 31.44
CA ASP A 307 18.19 -75.43 31.84
C ASP A 307 18.90 -75.00 33.12
N ILE A 308 19.21 -73.70 33.25
CA ILE A 308 19.83 -73.15 34.46
C ILE A 308 18.88 -73.25 35.66
N GLU A 309 17.62 -72.84 35.48
CA GLU A 309 16.58 -72.91 36.51
C GLU A 309 16.38 -74.35 37.03
N ALA A 310 16.42 -75.35 36.13
CA ALA A 310 16.22 -76.75 36.47
C ALA A 310 17.44 -77.43 37.13
N ASN A 311 18.66 -77.16 36.63
CA ASN A 311 19.86 -77.91 37.01
C ASN A 311 20.73 -77.25 38.08
N TYR A 312 20.48 -75.98 38.42
CA TYR A 312 21.24 -75.22 39.41
C TYR A 312 20.34 -74.59 40.47
N GLN A 313 19.40 -75.35 41.04
CA GLN A 313 18.44 -74.85 42.05
C GLN A 313 19.11 -74.35 43.33
N ASP A 314 20.27 -74.92 43.66
CA ASP A 314 21.01 -74.64 44.88
C ASP A 314 21.91 -73.39 44.75
N ASP A 315 22.06 -72.85 43.53
CA ASP A 315 22.85 -71.66 43.23
C ASP A 315 21.93 -70.44 43.09
N HIS A 316 21.64 -69.81 44.22
CA HIS A 316 20.74 -68.65 44.28
C HIS A 316 21.19 -67.49 43.38
N GLU A 317 22.50 -67.30 43.18
CA GLU A 317 23.04 -66.23 42.32
C GLU A 317 22.68 -66.50 40.85
N ALA A 318 22.91 -67.74 40.38
CA ALA A 318 22.57 -68.13 39.02
C ALA A 318 21.06 -68.10 38.75
N GLN A 319 20.24 -68.47 39.75
CA GLN A 319 18.78 -68.43 39.68
C GLN A 319 18.23 -67.00 39.59
N ASP A 320 18.76 -66.09 40.41
CA ASP A 320 18.34 -64.69 40.41
C ASP A 320 18.73 -63.98 39.11
N GLU A 321 19.91 -64.30 38.57
CA GLU A 321 20.35 -63.78 37.28
C GLU A 321 19.53 -64.34 36.11
N ALA A 322 19.19 -65.64 36.14
CA ALA A 322 18.33 -66.25 35.13
C ALA A 322 16.93 -65.61 35.12
N LYS A 323 16.34 -65.35 36.29
CA LYS A 323 15.05 -64.66 36.42
C LYS A 323 15.10 -63.24 35.88
N ARG A 324 16.14 -62.47 36.20
CA ARG A 324 16.34 -61.11 35.65
C ARG A 324 16.47 -61.12 34.13
N GLN A 325 17.21 -62.05 33.56
CA GLN A 325 17.34 -62.20 32.10
C GLN A 325 16.01 -62.60 31.46
N ARG A 326 15.20 -63.42 32.13
CA ARG A 326 13.85 -63.78 31.69
C ARG A 326 12.86 -62.63 31.74
N GLU A 327 12.94 -61.77 32.75
CA GLU A 327 12.16 -60.53 32.82
C GLU A 327 12.49 -59.58 31.66
N LEU A 328 13.76 -59.50 31.26
CA LEU A 328 14.18 -58.73 30.08
C LEU A 328 13.61 -59.31 28.78
N LEU A 329 13.56 -60.65 28.64
CA LEU A 329 12.94 -61.33 27.49
C LEU A 329 11.41 -61.14 27.43
N ASN A 330 10.75 -60.95 28.57
CA ASN A 330 9.29 -60.78 28.62
C ASN A 330 8.84 -59.32 28.52
N ASN A 331 9.74 -58.34 28.56
CA ASN A 331 9.40 -56.92 28.49
C ASN A 331 9.69 -56.32 27.10
N PRO A 332 8.65 -56.06 26.27
CA PRO A 332 8.81 -55.64 24.88
C PRO A 332 9.43 -54.24 24.72
N VAL A 333 9.26 -53.35 25.71
CA VAL A 333 9.85 -52.00 25.68
C VAL A 333 11.37 -52.04 25.88
N LEU A 334 11.86 -52.94 26.74
CA LEU A 334 13.30 -53.11 26.99
C LEU A 334 13.98 -53.90 25.86
N LEU A 335 13.29 -54.88 25.27
CA LEU A 335 13.72 -55.59 24.06
C LEU A 335 13.87 -54.65 22.85
N SER A 336 12.95 -53.70 22.67
CA SER A 336 13.02 -52.68 21.63
C SER A 336 14.26 -51.79 21.79
N SER A 337 14.55 -51.33 23.01
CA SER A 337 15.76 -50.53 23.29
C SER A 337 17.05 -51.31 23.08
N LYS A 338 17.12 -52.58 23.51
CA LYS A 338 18.32 -53.44 23.32
C LYS A 338 18.54 -53.84 21.86
N LYS A 339 17.46 -54.14 21.11
CA LYS A 339 17.52 -54.36 19.65
C LYS A 339 17.99 -53.11 18.93
N HIS A 340 17.45 -51.93 19.27
CA HIS A 340 17.84 -50.68 18.64
C HIS A 340 19.29 -50.29 18.94
N ASN A 341 19.78 -50.52 20.16
CA ASN A 341 21.17 -50.29 20.53
C ASN A 341 22.15 -51.25 19.83
N ASN A 342 21.81 -52.55 19.73
CA ASN A 342 22.63 -53.49 18.98
C ASN A 342 22.64 -53.17 17.48
N GLU A 343 21.50 -52.77 16.92
CA GLU A 343 21.38 -52.36 15.51
C GLU A 343 22.11 -51.03 15.25
N LEU A 344 22.17 -50.11 16.21
CA LEU A 344 22.98 -48.88 16.16
C LEU A 344 24.49 -49.17 16.25
N VAL A 345 24.91 -50.12 17.09
CA VAL A 345 26.32 -50.54 17.18
C VAL A 345 26.76 -51.25 15.90
N GLU A 346 25.89 -52.09 15.32
CA GLU A 346 26.16 -52.79 14.05
C GLU A 346 26.17 -51.82 12.86
N LYS A 347 25.21 -50.90 12.79
CA LYS A 347 25.18 -49.81 11.80
C LYS A 347 26.30 -48.79 11.98
N SER A 348 26.77 -48.54 13.20
CA SER A 348 27.97 -47.72 13.45
C SER A 348 29.22 -48.43 12.95
N SER A 349 29.35 -49.75 13.18
CA SER A 349 30.48 -50.54 12.66
C SER A 349 30.45 -50.66 11.13
N GLU A 350 29.26 -50.75 10.52
CA GLU A 350 29.08 -50.69 9.07
C GLU A 350 29.32 -49.27 8.52
N ALA A 351 28.87 -48.22 9.20
CA ALA A 351 29.12 -46.84 8.82
C ALA A 351 30.61 -46.50 8.91
N ASP A 352 31.33 -46.98 9.92
CA ASP A 352 32.78 -46.79 10.03
C ASP A 352 33.54 -47.52 8.91
N LYS A 353 33.05 -48.68 8.46
CA LYS A 353 33.58 -49.38 7.26
C LYS A 353 33.24 -48.66 5.95
N VAL A 354 32.01 -48.15 5.82
CA VAL A 354 31.55 -47.42 4.63
C VAL A 354 32.23 -46.05 4.52
N TRP A 355 32.48 -45.37 5.64
CA TRP A 355 33.26 -44.13 5.66
C TRP A 355 34.72 -44.39 5.31
N SER A 356 35.33 -45.49 5.78
CA SER A 356 36.70 -45.84 5.36
C SER A 356 36.81 -46.23 3.88
N GLU A 357 35.79 -46.88 3.30
CA GLU A 357 35.73 -47.19 1.86
C GLU A 357 35.40 -45.96 0.98
N ASN A 358 34.52 -45.08 1.44
CA ASN A 358 34.17 -43.87 0.69
C ASN A 358 35.29 -42.84 0.69
N ASP A 359 36.05 -42.68 1.77
CA ASP A 359 37.21 -41.78 1.78
C ASP A 359 38.32 -42.28 0.86
N SER A 360 38.47 -43.59 0.68
CA SER A 360 39.37 -44.16 -0.34
C SER A 360 38.87 -43.97 -1.78
N LYS A 361 37.55 -44.01 -2.03
CA LYS A 361 36.99 -43.76 -3.37
C LYS A 361 36.95 -42.28 -3.75
N LYS A 362 36.72 -41.38 -2.79
CA LYS A 362 36.70 -39.93 -3.01
C LYS A 362 38.07 -39.36 -3.34
N LEU A 363 39.15 -40.02 -2.89
CA LEU A 363 40.52 -39.69 -3.27
C LEU A 363 40.85 -40.12 -4.71
N ASP A 364 40.22 -41.18 -5.23
CA ASP A 364 40.37 -41.61 -6.62
C ASP A 364 39.47 -40.81 -7.60
N GLU A 365 38.27 -40.39 -7.18
CA GLU A 365 37.35 -39.57 -8.01
C GLU A 365 37.77 -38.10 -8.13
N MET A 366 38.55 -37.56 -7.19
CA MET A 366 39.08 -36.18 -7.29
C MET A 366 40.25 -36.04 -8.27
N ALA A 367 40.70 -37.15 -8.89
CA ALA A 367 41.79 -37.14 -9.87
C ALA A 367 41.33 -36.95 -11.33
N ASP A 368 40.04 -37.08 -11.67
CA ASP A 368 39.64 -37.16 -13.10
C ASP A 368 38.57 -36.17 -13.60
N ASP A 369 37.69 -35.60 -12.77
CA ASP A 369 36.58 -34.78 -13.31
C ASP A 369 36.78 -33.27 -13.10
N ASN A 370 37.63 -32.69 -13.94
CA ASN A 370 37.52 -31.29 -14.33
C ASN A 370 36.87 -31.27 -15.73
N VAL A 371 35.79 -30.50 -15.87
CA VAL A 371 34.90 -30.36 -17.05
C VAL A 371 33.64 -31.24 -16.98
N ASP A 372 32.52 -30.66 -16.54
CA ASP A 372 31.43 -30.49 -17.50
C ASP A 372 30.38 -29.44 -17.13
N LEU A 373 29.91 -28.79 -18.19
CA LEU A 373 28.97 -27.68 -18.21
C LEU A 373 27.53 -28.13 -17.92
N VAL A 374 26.84 -27.37 -17.07
CA VAL A 374 25.40 -27.46 -16.84
C VAL A 374 24.63 -27.09 -18.11
N LYS A 375 24.08 -28.10 -18.81
CA LYS A 375 22.97 -27.94 -19.76
C LYS A 375 21.66 -27.86 -18.98
N ALA A 376 21.02 -26.70 -18.99
CA ALA A 376 19.66 -26.51 -18.48
C ALA A 376 18.63 -26.92 -19.54
N ASN A 377 17.74 -27.83 -19.15
CA ASN A 377 16.61 -28.35 -19.92
C ASN A 377 15.40 -27.40 -19.77
N PRO A 378 14.67 -27.02 -20.84
CA PRO A 378 13.63 -25.99 -20.77
C PRO A 378 12.22 -26.59 -20.69
N GLU A 379 11.81 -27.18 -19.57
CA GLU A 379 10.40 -27.63 -19.42
C GLU A 379 9.72 -27.31 -18.08
N ASP A 380 10.33 -26.54 -17.18
CA ASP A 380 9.65 -26.13 -15.95
C ASP A 380 9.16 -24.68 -16.03
N GLU A 381 7.93 -24.50 -16.51
CA GLU A 381 7.15 -23.26 -16.40
C GLU A 381 6.82 -22.95 -14.92
N LYS A 382 7.81 -22.48 -14.16
CA LYS A 382 7.57 -21.92 -12.84
C LYS A 382 7.03 -20.50 -12.98
N LYS A 383 5.80 -20.31 -12.50
CA LYS A 383 5.12 -19.02 -12.33
C LYS A 383 5.87 -18.15 -11.32
N LEU A 384 6.85 -17.39 -11.78
CA LEU A 384 7.38 -16.26 -11.02
C LEU A 384 6.28 -15.18 -10.96
N TRP A 385 5.76 -14.94 -9.76
CA TRP A 385 4.82 -13.84 -9.43
C TRP A 385 3.38 -14.00 -9.95
N GLY A 386 2.90 -15.22 -10.20
CA GLY A 386 1.49 -15.48 -10.52
C GLY A 386 1.02 -14.99 -11.91
N LEU A 387 1.88 -14.34 -12.69
CA LEU A 387 1.63 -13.91 -14.06
C LEU A 387 2.18 -14.96 -15.04
N SER A 388 1.47 -15.19 -16.15
CA SER A 388 1.91 -16.15 -17.18
C SER A 388 3.13 -15.61 -17.93
N SER A 389 3.98 -16.50 -18.45
CA SER A 389 5.15 -16.14 -19.28
C SER A 389 4.77 -15.20 -20.44
N ARG A 390 3.57 -15.37 -21.00
CA ARG A 390 3.01 -14.49 -22.04
C ARG A 390 2.70 -13.08 -21.55
N THR A 391 2.25 -12.91 -20.31
CA THR A 391 1.97 -11.58 -19.74
C THR A 391 3.26 -10.82 -19.47
N TRP A 392 4.30 -11.51 -18.96
CA TRP A 392 5.63 -10.93 -18.80
C TRP A 392 6.24 -10.48 -20.13
N LEU A 393 6.09 -11.28 -21.18
CA LEU A 393 6.57 -10.91 -22.51
C LEU A 393 5.88 -9.65 -23.06
N LEU A 394 4.58 -9.50 -22.81
CA LEU A 394 3.81 -8.32 -23.21
C LEU A 394 4.26 -7.07 -22.43
N ILE A 395 4.47 -7.20 -21.12
CA ILE A 395 4.98 -6.11 -20.28
C ILE A 395 6.40 -5.71 -20.72
N ALA A 396 7.29 -6.67 -20.98
CA ALA A 396 8.63 -6.39 -21.47
C ALA A 396 8.61 -5.65 -22.82
N LYS A 397 7.72 -6.05 -23.74
CA LYS A 397 7.53 -5.37 -25.03
C LYS A 397 7.02 -3.94 -24.89
N THR A 398 6.08 -3.68 -23.97
CA THR A 398 5.58 -2.31 -23.76
C THR A 398 6.64 -1.41 -23.16
N PHE A 399 7.42 -1.89 -22.18
CA PHE A 399 8.56 -1.16 -21.64
C PHE A 399 9.62 -0.87 -22.70
N PHE A 400 9.91 -1.83 -23.58
CA PHE A 400 10.87 -1.65 -24.67
C PHE A 400 10.42 -0.56 -25.67
N VAL A 401 9.14 -0.55 -26.05
CA VAL A 401 8.58 0.48 -26.94
C VAL A 401 8.62 1.86 -26.28
N LEU A 402 8.25 1.96 -25.00
CA LEU A 402 8.33 3.22 -24.24
C LEU A 402 9.76 3.73 -24.11
N ALA A 403 10.74 2.84 -23.90
CA ALA A 403 12.15 3.21 -23.85
C ALA A 403 12.64 3.76 -25.20
N ILE A 404 12.20 3.19 -26.33
CA ILE A 404 12.52 3.72 -27.66
C ILE A 404 11.89 5.11 -27.86
N ILE A 405 10.63 5.30 -27.47
CA ILE A 405 9.96 6.60 -27.58
C ILE A 405 10.69 7.65 -26.74
N PHE A 406 11.09 7.30 -25.53
CA PHE A 406 11.86 8.19 -24.65
C PHE A 406 13.22 8.54 -25.27
N LEU A 407 13.94 7.56 -25.82
CA LEU A 407 15.21 7.78 -26.51
C LEU A 407 15.04 8.75 -27.70
N VAL A 408 14.00 8.55 -28.52
CA VAL A 408 13.70 9.44 -29.66
C VAL A 408 13.38 10.86 -29.18
N ALA A 409 12.64 11.02 -28.09
CA ALA A 409 12.35 12.33 -27.51
C ALA A 409 13.62 13.03 -27.00
N VAL A 410 14.52 12.30 -26.34
CA VAL A 410 15.81 12.83 -25.88
C VAL A 410 16.68 13.26 -27.06
N ILE A 411 16.74 12.46 -28.13
CA ILE A 411 17.47 12.81 -29.36
C ILE A 411 16.86 14.07 -30.00
N ALA A 412 15.53 14.17 -30.09
CA ALA A 412 14.86 15.34 -30.65
C ALA A 412 15.16 16.62 -29.84
N ILE A 413 15.18 16.53 -28.51
CA ILE A 413 15.56 17.64 -27.63
C ILE A 413 17.03 18.01 -27.80
N ALA A 414 17.94 17.03 -27.91
CA ALA A 414 19.37 17.26 -28.11
C ALA A 414 19.66 17.95 -29.47
N VAL A 415 18.93 17.58 -30.52
CA VAL A 415 19.02 18.23 -31.85
C VAL A 415 18.44 19.65 -31.80
N ALA A 416 17.29 19.85 -31.17
CA ALA A 416 16.64 21.16 -31.08
C ALA A 416 17.43 22.17 -30.22
N SER A 417 18.18 21.70 -29.22
CA SER A 417 19.01 22.52 -28.34
C SER A 417 20.39 22.88 -28.93
N GLY A 418 20.72 22.40 -30.14
CA GLY A 418 22.01 22.66 -30.78
C GLY A 418 23.19 22.00 -30.05
N PHE A 419 22.92 21.02 -29.19
CA PHE A 419 23.94 20.30 -28.41
C PHE A 419 24.70 19.27 -29.27
N VAL A 420 24.15 18.91 -30.43
CA VAL A 420 24.77 18.07 -31.45
C VAL A 420 25.08 18.95 -32.66
N ALA A 421 26.12 19.77 -32.53
CA ALA A 421 26.80 20.46 -33.63
C ALA A 421 28.28 20.11 -33.58
#